data_AF-A0A6P7HCC1-F1
#
_entry.id   AF-A0A6P7HCC1-F1
#
_cell.length_a   1.000
_cell.length_b   1.000
_cell.length_c   1.000
_cell.angle_alpha   90.00
_cell.angle_beta   90.00
_cell.angle_gamma   90.00
#
_symmetry.space_group_name_H-M   'P 1'
#
loop_
_entity.id
_entity.type
_entity.pdbx_description
1 polymer ?
#
loop_
_entity_poly.entity_id
_entity_poly.type
_entity_poly.pdbx_seq_one_letter_code
_entity_poly.pdbx_strand_id
1 'polypeptide(L)'
;ALAYFSRQFPSHPISAQYAVRVLSSYPADAVLFYIPQLVQALRHDKMGYVTEFIKYIAKKSQIVAHQLIWNMKTNMFIDEDMLQKD
;
A
#
# COMPACT_ATOMS: atom_id res chain seq x y z
N ALA A 1 -7.78 2.16 -10.32
CA ALA A 1 -7.91 1.41 -9.05
C ALA A 1 -7.17 2.10 -7.90
N LEU A 2 -5.84 2.30 -7.97
CA LEU A 2 -5.05 2.96 -6.90
C LEU A 2 -5.57 4.35 -6.50
N ALA A 3 -6.14 5.10 -7.43
CA ALA A 3 -6.73 6.42 -7.15
C ALA A 3 -7.80 6.39 -6.04
N TYR A 4 -8.53 5.28 -5.87
CA TYR A 4 -9.53 5.13 -4.81
C TYR A 4 -8.94 5.06 -3.39
N PHE A 5 -7.62 4.84 -3.27
CA PHE A 5 -6.90 4.92 -1.99
C PHE A 5 -6.25 6.29 -1.75
N SER A 6 -6.37 7.22 -2.70
CA SER A 6 -5.86 8.58 -2.55
C SER A 6 -6.87 9.48 -1.84
N ARG A 7 -6.38 10.61 -1.31
CA ARG A 7 -7.21 11.65 -0.66
C ARG A 7 -8.23 12.32 -1.61
N GLN A 8 -8.13 12.09 -2.91
CA GLN A 8 -9.02 12.68 -3.91
C GLN A 8 -10.43 12.09 -3.90
N PHE A 9 -10.60 10.87 -3.37
CA PHE A 9 -11.89 10.21 -3.28
C PHE A 9 -12.26 9.95 -1.82
N PRO A 10 -13.50 10.24 -1.39
CA PRO A 10 -13.95 9.85 -0.06
C PRO A 10 -13.90 8.33 0.07
N SER A 11 -13.45 7.84 1.23
CA SER A 11 -13.37 6.42 1.54
C SER A 11 -14.76 5.81 1.52
N HIS A 12 -15.12 5.16 0.42
CA HIS A 12 -16.42 4.52 0.21
C HIS A 12 -16.24 2.99 0.13
N PRO A 13 -16.93 2.18 0.95
CA PRO A 13 -16.69 0.74 1.05
C PRO A 13 -16.75 -0.02 -0.27
N ILE A 14 -17.73 0.28 -1.12
CA ILE A 14 -17.90 -0.40 -2.43
C ILE A 14 -16.73 -0.07 -3.37
N SER A 15 -16.28 1.19 -3.39
CA SER A 15 -15.20 1.64 -4.25
C SER A 15 -13.85 1.04 -3.83
N ALA A 16 -13.62 0.95 -2.51
CA ALA A 16 -12.43 0.32 -1.95
C ALA A 16 -12.41 -1.19 -2.25
N GLN A 17 -13.52 -1.89 -2.05
CA GLN A 17 -13.64 -3.31 -2.39
C GLN A 17 -13.43 -3.57 -3.88
N TYR A 18 -13.99 -2.72 -4.76
CA TYR A 18 -13.74 -2.79 -6.19
C TYR A 18 -12.26 -2.58 -6.51
N ALA A 19 -11.62 -1.58 -5.91
CA ALA A 19 -10.20 -1.32 -6.10
C ALA A 19 -9.33 -2.52 -5.68
N VAL A 20 -9.61 -3.13 -4.52
CA VAL A 20 -8.92 -4.33 -4.05
C VAL A 20 -9.13 -5.51 -5.01
N ARG A 21 -10.35 -5.73 -5.50
CA ARG A 21 -10.64 -6.80 -6.49
C ARG A 21 -9.86 -6.60 -7.79
N VAL A 22 -9.87 -5.39 -8.32
CA VAL A 22 -9.15 -5.04 -9.56
C VAL A 22 -7.64 -5.19 -9.37
N LEU A 23 -7.08 -4.73 -8.25
CA LEU A 23 -5.65 -4.87 -8.01
C LEU A 23 -5.23 -6.34 -7.79
N SER A 24 -6.12 -7.14 -7.20
CA SER A 24 -5.88 -8.57 -6.96
C SER A 24 -5.94 -9.43 -8.22
N SER A 25 -6.49 -8.93 -9.34
CA SER A 25 -6.54 -9.65 -10.61
C SER A 25 -5.25 -9.53 -11.44
N TYR A 26 -4.36 -8.58 -11.12
CA TYR A 26 -3.06 -8.45 -11.79
C TYR A 26 -2.03 -9.42 -11.19
N PRO A 27 -0.98 -9.78 -11.96
CA PRO A 27 0.19 -10.46 -11.40
C PRO A 27 0.75 -9.67 -10.22
N ALA A 28 1.22 -10.37 -9.18
CA ALA A 28 1.72 -9.71 -7.97
C ALA A 28 2.81 -8.68 -8.27
N ASP A 29 3.70 -8.97 -9.23
CA ASP A 29 4.82 -8.10 -9.57
C ASP A 29 4.40 -6.81 -10.28
N ALA A 30 3.17 -6.72 -10.78
CA ALA A 30 2.63 -5.48 -11.36
C ALA A 30 2.55 -4.34 -10.34
N VAL A 31 2.56 -4.66 -9.03
CA VAL A 31 2.52 -3.66 -7.95
C VAL A 31 3.88 -3.07 -7.60
N LEU A 32 4.99 -3.64 -8.11
CA LEU A 32 6.36 -3.26 -7.70
C LEU A 32 6.62 -1.77 -7.86
N PHE A 33 6.25 -1.21 -9.01
CA PHE A 33 6.41 0.22 -9.30
C PHE A 33 5.53 1.14 -8.42
N TYR A 34 4.48 0.57 -7.81
CA TYR A 34 3.51 1.29 -7.00
C TYR A 34 3.73 1.12 -5.49
N ILE A 35 4.76 0.37 -5.08
CA ILE A 35 5.06 0.13 -3.66
C ILE A 35 5.22 1.43 -2.87
N PRO A 36 5.97 2.45 -3.34
CA PRO A 36 6.05 3.70 -2.61
C PRO A 36 4.67 4.30 -2.35
N GLN A 37 3.83 4.45 -3.37
CA GLN A 37 2.49 5.04 -3.24
C GLN A 37 1.56 4.21 -2.35
N LEU A 38 1.67 2.87 -2.40
CA LEU A 38 0.90 1.96 -1.55
C LEU A 38 1.27 2.11 -0.07
N VAL A 39 2.55 2.20 0.25
CA VAL A 39 3.02 2.43 1.63
C VAL A 39 2.55 3.79 2.13
N GLN A 40 2.62 4.84 1.31
CA GLN A 40 2.12 6.16 1.69
C GLN A 40 0.60 6.16 1.93
N ALA A 41 -0.17 5.36 1.17
CA ALA A 41 -1.61 5.25 1.34
C ALA A 41 -2.03 4.65 2.70
N LEU A 42 -1.16 3.86 3.35
CA LEU A 42 -1.42 3.31 4.68
C LEU A 42 -1.67 4.40 5.74
N ARG A 43 -1.06 5.59 5.62
CA ARG A 43 -1.28 6.71 6.56
C ARG A 43 -2.73 7.18 6.63
N HIS A 44 -3.53 6.85 5.63
CA HIS A 44 -4.91 7.29 5.52
C HIS A 44 -5.89 6.11 5.41
N ASP A 45 -5.44 4.87 5.63
CA ASP A 45 -6.24 3.65 5.53
C ASP A 45 -7.15 3.42 6.75
N LYS A 46 -8.13 4.30 6.94
CA LYS A 46 -9.07 4.23 8.07
C LYS A 46 -9.91 2.94 8.11
N MET A 47 -10.09 2.28 6.97
CA MET A 47 -10.96 1.10 6.82
C MET A 47 -10.17 -0.22 6.71
N GLY A 48 -8.84 -0.18 6.62
CA GLY A 48 -7.98 -1.36 6.56
C GLY A 48 -7.90 -2.05 5.18
N TYR A 49 -8.47 -1.47 4.13
CA TYR A 49 -8.49 -2.12 2.81
C TYR A 49 -7.10 -2.16 2.16
N VAL A 50 -6.31 -1.10 2.31
CA VAL A 50 -4.94 -1.05 1.79
C VAL A 50 -4.07 -2.05 2.56
N THR A 51 -4.27 -2.11 3.88
CA THR A 51 -3.59 -3.04 4.77
C THR A 51 -3.84 -4.49 4.38
N GLU A 52 -5.10 -4.88 4.17
CA GLU A 52 -5.43 -6.25 3.77
C GLU A 52 -4.93 -6.58 2.36
N PHE A 53 -4.98 -5.63 1.43
CA PHE A 53 -4.40 -5.79 0.10
C PHE A 53 -2.88 -6.04 0.17
N ILE A 54 -2.14 -5.23 0.94
CA ILE A 54 -0.69 -5.38 1.12
C ILE A 54 -0.34 -6.74 1.70
N LYS A 55 -1.05 -7.20 2.73
CA LYS A 55 -0.86 -8.55 3.31
C LYS A 55 -1.09 -9.65 2.28
N TYR A 56 -2.12 -9.48 1.43
CA TYR A 56 -2.44 -10.45 0.38
C TYR A 56 -1.35 -10.54 -0.68
N ILE A 57 -0.88 -9.40 -1.23
CA ILE A 57 0.15 -9.41 -2.29
C ILE A 57 1.51 -9.83 -1.77
N ALA A 58 1.86 -9.51 -0.52
CA ALA A 58 3.11 -9.93 0.10
C ALA A 58 3.19 -11.46 0.25
N LYS A 59 2.06 -12.12 0.52
CA LYS A 59 2.00 -13.60 0.57
C LYS A 59 2.18 -14.25 -0.81
N LYS A 60 1.89 -13.52 -1.89
CA LYS A 60 1.95 -14.06 -3.26
C LYS A 60 3.32 -13.92 -3.92
N SER A 61 4.12 -12.92 -3.56
CA SER A 61 5.44 -12.69 -4.16
C SER A 61 6.45 -12.27 -3.10
N GLN A 62 7.51 -13.07 -2.95
CA GLN A 62 8.62 -12.78 -2.03
C GLN A 62 9.32 -11.46 -2.40
N ILE A 63 9.47 -11.18 -3.69
CA ILE A 63 10.09 -9.93 -4.16
C ILE A 63 9.23 -8.74 -3.70
N VAL A 64 7.91 -8.81 -3.92
CA VAL A 64 6.97 -7.78 -3.47
C VAL A 64 7.03 -7.62 -1.94
N ALA A 65 7.07 -8.72 -1.18
CA ALA A 65 7.20 -8.67 0.27
C ALA A 65 8.48 -7.95 0.74
N HIS A 66 9.63 -8.30 0.16
CA HIS A 66 10.90 -7.65 0.51
C HIS A 66 10.89 -6.16 0.18
N GLN A 67 10.36 -5.79 -0.99
CA GLN A 67 10.27 -4.39 -1.41
C GLN A 67 9.33 -3.57 -0.51
N LEU A 68 8.21 -4.16 -0.06
CA LEU A 68 7.33 -3.54 0.94
C LEU A 68 8.06 -3.31 2.27
N ILE A 69 8.77 -4.32 2.78
CA ILE A 69 9.52 -4.21 4.03
C ILE A 69 10.59 -3.12 3.93
N TRP A 70 11.34 -3.08 2.83
CA TRP A 70 12.34 -2.03 2.61
C TRP A 70 11.69 -0.65 2.60
N ASN A 71 10.62 -0.47 1.83
CA ASN A 71 9.95 0.81 1.73
C ASN A 71 9.34 1.26 3.06
N MET A 72 8.79 0.33 3.86
CA MET A 72 8.30 0.63 5.21
C MET A 72 9.43 1.06 6.15
N LYS A 73 10.58 0.38 6.10
CA LYS A 73 11.75 0.75 6.93
C LYS A 73 12.30 2.11 6.55
N THR A 74 12.38 2.43 5.26
CA THR A 74 12.88 3.73 4.79
C THR A 74 11.92 4.88 5.09
N ASN A 75 10.62 4.62 5.23
CA ASN A 75 9.62 5.64 5.56
C ASN A 75 9.25 5.65 7.05
N MET A 76 10.00 4.98 7.92
CA MET A 76 9.71 4.95 9.36
C MET A 76 10.02 6.30 10.03
N PHE A 77 10.96 7.06 9.46
CA PHE A 77 11.37 8.36 9.95
C PHE A 77 11.35 9.36 8.80
N ILE A 78 11.04 10.61 9.13
CA ILE A 78 11.03 11.74 8.19
C ILE A 78 12.47 12.23 7.95
N ASP A 79 13.35 12.05 8.94
CA ASP A 79 14.74 12.47 8.95
C ASP A 79 15.73 11.31 8.78
N GLU A 80 16.97 11.63 8.39
CA GLU A 80 18.04 10.65 8.23
C GLU A 80 18.59 10.17 9.58
N ASP A 81 18.51 11.02 10.61
CA ASP A 81 19.01 10.74 11.96
C ASP A 81 18.09 9.82 12.78
N MET A 82 16.94 9.41 12.22
CA MET A 82 15.96 8.55 12.89
C MET A 82 15.42 9.15 14.21
N LEU A 83 15.27 10.47 14.27
CA LEU A 83 14.76 11.17 15.46
C LEU A 83 13.27 11.47 15.33
N GLN A 84 12.78 11.74 14.12
CA GLN A 84 11.39 12.11 13.86
C GLN A 84 10.64 10.98 13.17
N LYS A 85 9.89 10.22 13.95
CA LYS A 85 9.03 9.15 13.42
C LYS A 85 7.89 9.75 12.59
N ASP A 86 7.66 9.14 11.43
CA ASP A 86 6.56 9.45 10.50
C ASP A 86 5.19 8.93 10.98
#